data_AF-A0A920S3D7-F1
#
_entry.id   AF-A0A920S3D7-F1
#
_cell.length_a   1.000
_cell.length_b   1.000
_cell.length_c   1.000
_cell.angle_alpha   90.00
_cell.angle_beta   90.00
_cell.angle_gamma   90.00
#
_symmetry.space_group_name_H-M   'P 1'
#
loop_
_entity.id
_entity.type
_entity.pdbx_description
1 polymer ?
#
loop_
_entity_poly.entity_id
_entity_poly.type
_entity_poly.pdbx_seq_one_letter_code
_entity_poly.pdbx_strand_id
1 'polypeptide(L)' 'MSYRLGVDVGGTFTDLLLINEKTGTMWTAKVPSTPEDSSIGVFNGINKVF' A
#
# COMPACT_ATOMS: atom_id res chain seq x y z
N MET A 1 -14.56 0.06 -12.67
CA MET A 1 -13.97 1.09 -11.78
C MET A 1 -12.57 0.59 -11.49
N SER A 2 -11.55 1.20 -12.11
CA SER A 2 -10.18 0.66 -12.09
C SER A 2 -9.35 1.39 -11.06
N TYR A 3 -8.75 0.63 -10.15
CA TYR A 3 -7.77 1.11 -9.19
C TYR A 3 -6.47 0.37 -9.43
N ARG A 4 -5.36 1.10 -9.33
CA ARG A 4 -4.02 0.54 -9.40
C ARG A 4 -3.33 0.71 -8.06
N LEU A 5 -2.89 -0.40 -7.48
CA LEU A 5 -2.16 -0.40 -6.22
C LEU A 5 -0.69 -0.76 -6.50
N GLY A 6 0.22 0.15 -6.19
CA GLY A 6 1.64 -0.11 -6.08
C GLY A 6 2.00 -0.40 -4.62
N VAL A 7 2.87 -1.39 -4.41
CA VAL A 7 3.36 -1.80 -3.08
C VAL A 7 4.87 -2.01 -3.18
N ASP A 8 5.61 -1.37 -2.28
CA ASP A 8 7.06 -1.55 -2.13
C ASP A 8 7.34 -2.08 -0.72
N VAL A 9 7.82 -3.31 -0.62
CA VAL A 9 8.10 -3.99 0.64
C VAL A 9 9.58 -3.83 0.97
N GLY A 10 9.90 -2.95 1.91
CA GLY A 10 11.24 -2.79 2.46
C GLY A 10 11.46 -3.61 3.74
N GLY A 11 12.66 -3.49 4.32
CA GLY A 11 13.00 -4.16 5.58
C GLY A 11 12.42 -3.47 6.83
N THR A 12 12.26 -2.14 6.79
CA THR A 12 11.72 -1.35 7.92
C THR A 12 10.28 -0.92 7.69
N PHE A 13 9.95 -0.54 6.46
CA PHE A 13 8.63 -0.05 6.10
C PHE A 13 8.15 -0.65 4.78
N THR A 14 6.84 -0.79 4.67
CA THR A 14 6.11 -1.09 3.44
C THR A 14 5.38 0.17 3.01
N ASP A 15 5.64 0.60 1.77
CA ASP A 15 5.07 1.80 1.16
C ASP A 15 3.98 1.39 0.15
N LEU A 16 2.85 2.11 0.14
CA LEU A 16 1.72 1.85 -0.74
C LEU A 16 1.29 3.12 -1.47
N LEU A 17 0.92 2.96 -2.74
CA LEU A 17 0.35 3.99 -3.59
C LEU A 17 -0.89 3.44 -4.29
N LEU A 18 -2.06 3.96 -3.95
CA LEU A 18 -3.33 3.64 -4.61
C LEU A 18 -3.69 4.77 -5.56
N ILE A 19 -4.03 4.44 -6.81
CA ILE A 19 -4.46 5.38 -7.84
C ILE A 19 -5.83 4.97 -8.34
N ASN A 20 -6.78 5.90 -8.34
CA ASN A 20 -8.01 5.77 -9.13
C ASN A 20 -7.70 6.18 -10.57
N GLU A 21 -7.67 5.22 -11.49
CA GLU A 21 -7.25 5.49 -12.88
C GLU A 21 -8.25 6.38 -13.64
N LYS A 22 -9.48 6.52 -13.16
CA LYS A 22 -10.50 7.36 -13.81
C LYS A 22 -10.39 8.83 -13.39
N THR A 23 -10.14 9.09 -12.11
CA THR A 23 -10.10 10.46 -11.56
C THR A 23 -8.69 11.00 -11.40
N GLY A 24 -7.68 10.12 -11.42
CA GLY A 24 -6.30 10.47 -11.07
C GLY A 24 -6.09 10.70 -9.56
N THR A 25 -7.10 10.44 -8.72
CA THR A 25 -6.96 10.59 -7.28
C THR A 25 -5.96 9.56 -6.74
N MET A 26 -5.09 10.00 -5.84
CA MET A 26 -4.02 9.19 -5.27
C MET A 26 -4.10 9.17 -3.75
N TRP A 27 -3.80 8.01 -3.17
CA TRP A 27 -3.65 7.81 -1.74
C TRP A 27 -2.33 7.10 -1.47
N THR A 28 -1.69 7.45 -0.36
CA THR A 28 -0.44 6.81 0.05
C THR A 28 -0.55 6.33 1.49
N ALA A 29 0.15 5.24 1.78
CA ALA A 29 0.36 4.77 3.14
C ALA A 29 1.78 4.27 3.30
N LYS A 30 2.30 4.44 4.52
CA LYS A 30 3.57 3.86 4.96
C LYS A 30 3.30 3.19 6.29
N VAL A 31 3.62 1.90 6.37
CA VAL A 31 3.43 1.10 7.58
C VAL A 31 4.70 0.34 7.92
N PRO A 32 4.97 0.01 9.19
CA PRO A 32 6.09 -0.86 9.54
C PRO A 32 6.02 -2.18 8.76
N SER A 33 7.16 -2.63 8.25
CA SER A 33 7.27 -3.95 7.63
C SER A 33 7.17 -5.05 8.67
N THR A 34 6.74 -6.21 8.21
CA THR A 34 6.67 -7.45 8.98
C THR A 34 7.55 -8.49 8.28
N PRO A 35 8.87 -8.52 8.55
CA PRO A 35 9.82 -9.36 7.81
C PRO A 35 9.50 -10.86 7.85
N GLU A 36 8.85 -11.32 8.91
CA GLU A 36 8.43 -12.71 9.08
C GLU A 36 7.27 -13.08 8.14
N ASP A 37 6.44 -12.11 7.78
CA ASP A 37 5.35 -12.24 6.81
C ASP A 37 4.97 -10.88 6.22
N SER A 38 5.52 -10.58 5.05
CA SER A 38 5.28 -9.31 4.36
C SER A 38 3.82 -9.05 4.02
N SER A 39 2.97 -10.10 3.94
CA SER A 39 1.56 -9.92 3.62
C SER A 39 0.83 -9.09 4.68
N ILE A 40 1.22 -9.22 5.95
CA ILE A 40 0.67 -8.45 7.07
C ILE A 40 0.94 -6.95 6.86
N GLY A 41 2.16 -6.57 6.53
CA GLY A 41 2.54 -5.19 6.18
C GLY A 41 1.71 -4.65 5.01
N VAL A 42 1.51 -5.45 3.97
CA VAL A 42 0.67 -5.06 2.82
C VAL A 42 -0.79 -4.84 3.24
N PHE A 43 -1.40 -5.75 3.99
CA PHE A 43 -2.78 -5.61 4.47
C PHE A 43 -2.96 -4.40 5.40
N ASN A 44 -2.01 -4.16 6.30
CA ASN A 44 -2.00 -2.98 7.16
C ASN A 44 -1.98 -1.69 6.34
N GLY A 45 -1.21 -1.66 5.26
CA GLY A 45 -1.16 -0.55 4.33
C GLY A 45 -2.47 -0.35 3.55
N ILE A 46 -3.06 -1.44 3.06
CA ILE A 46 -4.35 -1.42 2.35
C ILE A 46 -5.42 -0.79 3.23
N ASN A 47 -5.51 -1.17 4.50
CA ASN A 47 -6.45 -0.61 5.47
C ASN A 47 -6.27 0.90 5.76
N LYS A 48 -5.19 1.53 5.27
CA LYS A 48 -4.94 2.98 5.42
C LYS A 48 -5.26 3.79 4.15
N VAL A 49 -5.36 3.14 3.00
CA VAL A 49 -5.65 3.80 1.70
C VAL A 49 -7.06 3.52 1.18
N PHE A 50 -7.81 2.66 1.87
CA PHE A 50 -9.24 2.44 1.66
C PHE A 50 -10.09 3.20 2.69
#